data_AF-A0A847S2Z6-F1
#
_entry.id   AF-A0A847S2Z6-F1
#
_cell.length_a   1.000
_cell.length_b   1.000
_cell.length_c   1.000
_cell.angle_alpha   90.00
_cell.angle_beta   90.00
_cell.angle_gamma   90.00
#
_symmetry.space_group_name_H-M   'P 1'
#
loop_
_entity.id
_entity.type
_entity.pdbx_description
1 polymer ?
#
loop_
_entity_poly.entity_id
_entity_poly.type
_entity_poly.pdbx_seq_one_letter_code
_entity_poly.pdbx_strand_id
1 'polypeptide(L)'
;MSYPKIALASLIALGGINTAMAQGQVQFGTPVRANNAQSNHQLPLQISQPPAGLANGAEVVLISGYEPANASQSGGMIIVNVNRPGSKVLLVLSSYEKIQWNVIASPGTNIVGIIVGGHDKPTVTTTIKTQAWLADLPYAYETENRNFKTLLTTLNTRMGVKKIDVFRGSYAIPAALSINSMDPPRAALTTADPAPQKPVTDVGFSLLATDGSKVRWTLSGPAGHADKTYPEGKLTAPEAGRPLYRLSSDQLEVADSAGGSATAITLPPNFPRFSWAMDLAYDDKRNIISVISLGGEGFLYRFDAKARRWLDFRSLNNIDLFSLAYDRKMDRYVAWTDQGSLLFISGDGNAQGSKEIASRLEGFGRLYDRGNERMPRLTLAPNGDDIALLYLQGGSVKRIWHYNVKTDKVLLTYTAG
;
A
#
# COMPACT_ATOMS: atom_id res chain seq x y z
N MET A 1 15.70 1.96 -13.65
CA MET A 1 14.70 1.15 -14.38
C MET A 1 14.03 2.07 -15.37
N SER A 2 14.27 1.86 -16.67
CA SER A 2 13.75 2.69 -17.76
C SER A 2 12.65 1.88 -18.46
N TYR A 3 11.44 2.41 -18.53
CA TYR A 3 10.34 1.80 -19.26
C TYR A 3 10.52 2.03 -20.78
N PRO A 4 10.29 1.02 -21.64
CA PRO A 4 10.34 1.24 -23.08
C PRO A 4 9.05 1.91 -23.57
N LYS A 5 9.20 2.93 -24.42
CA LYS A 5 8.09 3.55 -25.17
C LYS A 5 7.59 2.57 -26.23
N ILE A 6 6.29 2.29 -26.22
CA ILE A 6 5.59 1.58 -27.28
C ILE A 6 5.41 2.55 -28.46
N ALA A 7 6.02 2.24 -29.59
CA ALA A 7 5.83 2.94 -30.86
C ALA A 7 4.65 2.31 -31.62
N LEU A 8 3.62 3.12 -31.91
CA LEU A 8 2.56 2.75 -32.85
C LEU A 8 3.03 3.09 -34.27
N ALA A 9 3.13 2.06 -35.12
CA ALA A 9 3.35 2.23 -36.55
C ALA A 9 2.00 2.39 -37.27
N SER A 10 1.79 3.54 -37.91
CA SER A 10 0.66 3.76 -38.82
C SER A 10 1.13 3.68 -40.27
N LEU A 11 0.45 2.83 -41.04
CA LEU A 11 0.64 2.60 -42.46
C LEU A 11 0.21 3.83 -43.28
N ILE A 12 1.09 4.31 -44.16
CA ILE A 12 0.82 5.36 -45.14
C ILE A 12 0.33 4.69 -46.43
N ALA A 13 -0.85 5.08 -46.91
CA ALA A 13 -1.29 4.84 -48.29
C ALA A 13 -1.21 6.15 -49.07
N LEU A 14 -0.48 6.11 -50.19
CA LEU A 14 -0.32 7.18 -51.18
C LEU A 14 -1.58 7.29 -52.04
N GLY A 15 -2.03 8.52 -52.25
CA GLY A 15 -3.04 8.88 -53.25
C GLY A 15 -3.12 10.39 -53.38
N GLY A 16 -2.34 10.95 -54.31
CA GLY A 16 -2.38 12.38 -54.62
C GLY A 16 -3.36 12.68 -55.74
N ILE A 17 -4.10 13.79 -55.63
CA ILE A 17 -4.56 14.60 -56.77
C ILE A 17 -4.57 16.08 -56.32
N ASN A 18 -3.98 16.91 -57.17
CA ASN A 18 -3.92 18.37 -57.07
C ASN A 18 -5.30 19.02 -56.91
N THR A 19 -5.40 20.02 -56.02
CA THR A 19 -6.42 21.07 -56.13
C THR A 19 -5.84 22.39 -55.65
N ALA A 20 -6.13 23.44 -56.41
CA ALA A 20 -5.50 24.74 -56.41
C ALA A 20 -5.52 25.46 -55.05
N MET A 21 -4.42 26.17 -54.79
CA MET A 21 -4.29 27.09 -53.67
C MET A 21 -5.25 28.28 -53.85
N ALA A 22 -6.31 28.30 -53.04
CA ALA A 22 -6.96 29.54 -52.63
C ALA A 22 -6.35 29.97 -51.30
N GLN A 23 -5.88 31.23 -51.22
CA GLN A 23 -5.38 31.85 -50.00
C GLN A 23 -6.52 31.97 -48.97
N GLY A 24 -6.78 30.90 -48.24
CA GLY A 24 -7.61 30.92 -47.05
C GLY A 24 -6.82 31.53 -45.91
N GLN A 25 -7.18 32.76 -45.51
CA GLN A 25 -6.73 33.34 -44.26
C GLN A 25 -6.99 32.35 -43.13
N VAL A 26 -5.97 32.09 -42.31
CA VAL A 26 -6.12 31.33 -41.06
C VAL A 26 -7.11 32.07 -40.18
N GLN A 27 -8.33 31.56 -40.09
CA GLN A 27 -9.38 32.12 -39.26
C GLN A 27 -9.13 31.66 -37.82
N PHE A 28 -8.54 32.53 -36.99
CA PHE A 28 -8.48 32.29 -35.56
C PHE A 28 -9.91 32.24 -35.00
N GLY A 29 -10.16 31.28 -34.10
CA GLY A 29 -11.44 31.19 -33.39
C GLY A 29 -11.77 32.47 -32.63
N THR A 30 -13.06 32.68 -32.34
CA THR A 30 -13.58 33.87 -31.67
C THR A 30 -12.75 34.22 -30.43
N PRO A 31 -12.25 35.46 -30.29
CA PRO A 31 -11.52 35.89 -29.10
C PRO A 31 -12.37 35.61 -27.86
N VAL A 32 -11.91 34.70 -27.00
CA VAL A 32 -12.49 34.52 -25.68
C VAL A 32 -12.14 35.78 -24.91
N ARG A 33 -13.14 36.61 -24.60
CA ARG A 33 -12.94 37.77 -23.72
C ARG A 33 -12.36 37.26 -22.42
N ALA A 34 -11.18 37.77 -22.04
CA ALA A 34 -10.74 37.70 -20.66
C ALA A 34 -11.84 38.38 -19.84
N ASN A 35 -12.63 37.58 -19.13
CA ASN A 35 -13.45 38.15 -18.06
C ASN A 35 -12.47 38.93 -17.20
N ASN A 36 -12.77 40.21 -16.98
CA ASN A 36 -12.12 41.03 -15.96
C ASN A 36 -12.45 40.39 -14.61
N ALA A 37 -11.76 39.28 -14.32
CA ALA A 37 -11.71 38.67 -13.04
C ALA A 37 -11.18 39.76 -12.11
N GLN A 38 -11.85 39.96 -10.99
CA GLN A 38 -11.20 40.57 -9.83
C GLN A 38 -9.80 39.95 -9.75
N SER A 39 -8.77 40.79 -9.80
CA SER A 39 -7.39 40.32 -9.89
C SER A 39 -7.12 39.36 -8.75
N ASN A 40 -7.11 38.06 -9.04
CA ASN A 40 -6.77 37.04 -8.07
C ASN A 40 -5.32 37.31 -7.66
N HIS A 41 -5.13 37.84 -6.47
CA HIS A 41 -3.80 38.09 -5.96
C HIS A 41 -3.16 36.75 -5.60
N GLN A 42 -1.93 36.53 -6.06
CA GLN A 42 -1.13 35.42 -5.58
C GLN A 42 -0.94 35.60 -4.07
N LEU A 43 -1.41 34.63 -3.30
CA LEU A 43 -1.34 34.65 -1.85
C LEU A 43 0.08 34.21 -1.44
N PRO A 44 0.86 35.03 -0.72
CA PRO A 44 2.19 34.65 -0.28
C PRO A 44 2.09 33.48 0.70
N LEU A 45 2.89 32.44 0.45
CA LEU A 45 2.96 31.26 1.31
C LEU A 45 3.97 31.51 2.44
N GLN A 46 3.50 31.48 3.67
CA GLN A 46 4.35 31.54 4.85
C GLN A 46 5.11 30.23 5.02
N ILE A 47 6.41 30.30 5.31
CA ILE A 47 7.28 29.13 5.56
C ILE A 47 7.29 28.74 7.06
N SER A 48 6.79 29.64 7.92
CA SER A 48 6.61 29.35 9.34
C SER A 48 5.53 28.29 9.57
N GLN A 49 5.57 27.63 10.74
CA GLN A 49 4.50 26.72 11.13
C GLN A 49 3.16 27.45 11.26
N PRO A 50 2.04 26.82 10.82
CA PRO A 50 0.70 27.32 11.10
C PRO A 50 0.44 27.36 12.62
N PRO A 51 -0.43 28.26 13.10
CA PRO A 51 -0.83 28.27 14.51
C PRO A 51 -1.45 26.93 14.94
N ALA A 52 -1.06 26.41 16.11
CA ALA A 52 -1.54 25.11 16.60
C ALA A 52 -3.07 25.02 16.77
N GLY A 53 -3.74 26.15 17.03
CA GLY A 53 -5.20 26.23 17.17
C GLY A 53 -5.94 26.61 15.89
N LEU A 54 -5.27 26.65 14.73
CA LEU A 54 -5.86 27.10 13.46
C LEU A 54 -7.11 26.29 13.07
N ALA A 55 -7.12 24.99 13.40
CA ALA A 55 -8.24 24.09 13.11
C ALA A 55 -9.39 24.14 14.13
N ASN A 56 -9.29 24.94 15.20
CA ASN A 56 -10.26 24.93 16.29
C ASN A 56 -11.66 25.35 15.83
N GLY A 57 -12.59 24.40 15.84
CA GLY A 57 -13.97 24.60 15.38
C GLY A 57 -14.11 24.81 13.87
N ALA A 58 -13.07 24.49 13.09
CA ALA A 58 -13.12 24.50 11.64
C ALA A 58 -13.47 23.13 11.07
N GLU A 59 -14.19 23.11 9.97
CA GLU A 59 -14.31 21.95 9.08
C GLU A 59 -12.99 21.79 8.32
N VAL A 60 -12.40 20.60 8.35
CA VAL A 60 -11.13 20.35 7.66
C VAL A 60 -11.39 19.69 6.31
N VAL A 61 -11.02 20.41 5.25
CA VAL A 61 -11.15 19.96 3.86
C VAL A 61 -9.79 19.58 3.33
N LEU A 62 -9.62 18.32 2.91
CA LEU A 62 -8.40 17.82 2.29
C LEU A 62 -8.65 17.53 0.81
N ILE A 63 -7.86 18.17 -0.05
CA ILE A 63 -7.79 17.87 -1.49
C ILE A 63 -6.37 17.38 -1.77
N SER A 64 -6.24 16.18 -2.33
CA SER A 64 -4.92 15.65 -2.63
C SER A 64 -4.88 14.74 -3.85
N GLY A 65 -3.78 14.76 -4.59
CA GLY A 65 -3.63 13.99 -5.82
C GLY A 65 -2.22 13.92 -6.36
N TYR A 66 -2.05 13.25 -7.50
CA TYR A 66 -0.76 13.14 -8.16
C TYR A 66 -0.54 14.35 -9.08
N GLU A 67 -1.41 14.54 -10.06
CA GLU A 67 -1.27 15.54 -11.13
C GLU A 67 -2.57 16.33 -11.38
N PRO A 68 -2.51 17.53 -11.98
CA PRO A 68 -3.71 18.21 -12.47
C PRO A 68 -4.22 17.59 -13.78
N ALA A 69 -5.50 17.23 -13.84
CA ALA A 69 -6.13 16.63 -15.03
C ALA A 69 -6.10 17.55 -16.27
N ASN A 70 -5.83 18.85 -16.09
CA ASN A 70 -5.81 19.88 -17.13
C ASN A 70 -4.42 20.48 -17.35
N ALA A 71 -3.34 19.78 -17.01
CA ALA A 71 -1.96 20.23 -17.18
C ALA A 71 -1.69 20.86 -18.56
N SER A 72 -2.17 20.22 -19.63
CA SER A 72 -1.99 20.65 -21.03
C SER A 72 -2.86 21.84 -21.45
N GLN A 73 -3.94 22.13 -20.74
CA GLN A 73 -4.96 23.11 -21.14
C GLN A 73 -4.83 24.43 -20.37
N SER A 74 -4.50 24.37 -19.08
CA SER A 74 -4.49 25.52 -18.18
C SER A 74 -3.16 25.71 -17.43
N GLY A 75 -2.13 24.95 -17.81
CA GLY A 75 -0.86 24.95 -17.07
C GLY A 75 -0.98 24.40 -15.65
N GLY A 76 -1.95 23.51 -15.42
CA GLY A 76 -2.17 22.85 -14.14
C GLY A 76 -2.92 23.70 -13.10
N MET A 77 -3.73 24.67 -13.54
CA MET A 77 -4.56 25.46 -12.63
C MET A 77 -5.82 24.68 -12.21
N ILE A 78 -6.07 24.62 -10.91
CA ILE A 78 -7.25 23.97 -10.33
C ILE A 78 -8.09 24.99 -9.56
N ILE A 79 -9.39 25.05 -9.87
CA ILE A 79 -10.35 25.90 -9.18
C ILE A 79 -10.99 25.14 -8.03
N VAL A 80 -10.87 25.65 -6.81
CA VAL A 80 -11.49 25.10 -5.61
C VAL A 80 -12.58 26.06 -5.13
N ASN A 81 -13.84 25.68 -5.34
CA ASN A 81 -15.01 26.45 -4.90
C ASN A 81 -15.48 25.92 -3.54
N VAL A 82 -15.31 26.70 -2.48
CA VAL A 82 -15.77 26.35 -1.13
C VAL A 82 -17.07 27.08 -0.82
N ASN A 83 -18.17 26.34 -0.75
CA ASN A 83 -19.49 26.89 -0.45
C ASN A 83 -20.00 26.32 0.86
N ARG A 84 -19.59 26.94 1.98
CA ARG A 84 -19.95 26.55 3.34
C ARG A 84 -20.38 27.78 4.16
N PRO A 85 -21.50 28.45 3.82
CA PRO A 85 -21.92 29.67 4.51
C PRO A 85 -22.14 29.42 6.01
N GLY A 86 -21.59 30.29 6.86
CA GLY A 86 -21.65 30.18 8.32
C GLY A 86 -20.58 29.27 8.94
N SER A 87 -19.87 28.47 8.14
CA SER A 87 -18.82 27.57 8.61
C SER A 87 -17.44 28.23 8.61
N LYS A 88 -16.61 27.80 9.55
CA LYS A 88 -15.15 27.97 9.50
C LYS A 88 -14.55 26.80 8.76
N VAL A 89 -13.66 27.04 7.80
CA VAL A 89 -13.04 25.99 6.97
C VAL A 89 -11.53 26.14 6.98
N LEU A 90 -10.83 25.05 7.31
CA LEU A 90 -9.40 24.89 7.08
C LEU A 90 -9.21 24.08 5.80
N LEU A 91 -8.56 24.65 4.79
CA LEU A 91 -8.30 23.98 3.53
C LEU A 91 -6.88 23.41 3.52
N VAL A 92 -6.73 22.13 3.21
CA VAL A 92 -5.47 21.41 3.09
C VAL A 92 -5.34 20.90 1.66
N LEU A 93 -4.28 21.31 0.97
CA LEU A 93 -4.04 21.05 -0.45
C LEU A 93 -2.68 20.36 -0.61
N SER A 94 -2.62 19.19 -1.23
CA SER A 94 -1.33 18.48 -1.42
C SER A 94 -1.26 17.72 -2.73
N SER A 95 -0.19 17.92 -3.51
CA SER A 95 0.00 17.23 -4.79
C SER A 95 1.42 16.72 -5.02
N TYR A 96 1.59 15.74 -5.91
CA TYR A 96 2.93 15.38 -6.37
C TYR A 96 3.46 16.43 -7.34
N GLU A 97 2.76 16.64 -8.45
CA GLU A 97 3.14 17.66 -9.43
C GLU A 97 2.76 19.08 -9.00
N LYS A 98 3.38 20.05 -9.65
CA LYS A 98 3.10 21.47 -9.45
C LYS A 98 1.66 21.81 -9.85
N ILE A 99 0.88 22.28 -8.87
CA ILE A 99 -0.49 22.79 -9.09
C ILE A 99 -0.58 24.28 -8.72
N GLN A 100 -1.34 25.02 -9.53
CA GLN A 100 -1.75 26.39 -9.25
C GLN A 100 -3.18 26.38 -8.68
N TRP A 101 -3.32 26.57 -7.38
CA TRP A 101 -4.60 26.50 -6.68
C TRP A 101 -5.32 27.84 -6.71
N ASN A 102 -6.46 27.91 -7.40
CA ASN A 102 -7.35 29.06 -7.36
C ASN A 102 -8.51 28.81 -6.39
N VAL A 103 -8.45 29.42 -5.21
CA VAL A 103 -9.42 29.19 -4.14
C VAL A 103 -10.46 30.31 -4.12
N ILE A 104 -11.73 29.92 -4.23
CA ILE A 104 -12.88 30.80 -4.23
C ILE A 104 -13.82 30.34 -3.10
N ALA A 105 -14.41 31.28 -2.36
CA ALA A 105 -15.37 30.96 -1.31
C ALA A 105 -16.68 31.73 -1.53
N SER A 106 -17.80 31.08 -1.24
CA SER A 106 -19.11 31.74 -1.30
C SER A 106 -19.27 32.77 -0.17
N PRO A 107 -20.16 33.77 -0.33
CA PRO A 107 -20.48 34.71 0.75
C PRO A 107 -20.85 33.99 2.06
N GLY A 108 -20.27 34.45 3.17
CA GLY A 108 -20.49 33.86 4.49
C GLY A 108 -19.63 32.63 4.81
N THR A 109 -18.87 32.09 3.85
CA THR A 109 -17.87 31.03 4.13
C THR A 109 -16.59 31.65 4.69
N ASN A 110 -16.13 31.19 5.85
CA ASN A 110 -14.91 31.70 6.48
C ASN A 110 -13.74 30.72 6.32
N ILE A 111 -12.85 30.95 5.34
CA ILE A 111 -11.60 30.18 5.21
C ILE A 111 -10.60 30.70 6.26
N VAL A 112 -10.44 29.96 7.36
CA VAL A 112 -9.55 30.35 8.46
C VAL A 112 -8.07 30.22 8.09
N GLY A 113 -7.76 29.38 7.09
CA GLY A 113 -6.41 29.20 6.58
C GLY A 113 -6.32 28.22 5.42
N ILE A 114 -5.23 28.32 4.66
CA ILE A 114 -4.90 27.37 3.58
C ILE A 114 -3.53 26.75 3.88
N ILE A 115 -3.49 25.44 4.07
CA ILE A 115 -2.25 24.67 4.18
C ILE A 115 -2.00 24.04 2.82
N VAL A 116 -0.83 24.29 2.25
CA VAL A 116 -0.45 23.74 0.95
C VAL A 116 0.88 23.00 1.08
N GLY A 117 0.99 21.83 0.46
CA GLY A 117 2.20 21.01 0.45
C GLY A 117 2.28 20.15 -0.80
N GLY A 118 3.23 19.23 -0.83
CA GLY A 118 3.46 18.39 -2.00
C GLY A 118 4.93 18.18 -2.32
N HIS A 119 5.19 17.42 -3.38
CA HIS A 119 6.55 17.20 -3.89
C HIS A 119 7.07 18.44 -4.62
N ASP A 120 6.32 18.92 -5.61
CA ASP A 120 6.62 20.18 -6.30
C ASP A 120 6.04 21.40 -5.57
N LYS A 121 6.69 22.56 -5.72
CA LYS A 121 6.28 23.80 -5.07
C LYS A 121 4.97 24.34 -5.68
N PRO A 122 3.86 24.38 -4.92
CA PRO A 122 2.57 24.85 -5.40
C PRO A 122 2.45 26.37 -5.32
N THR A 123 1.45 26.94 -5.99
CA THR A 123 1.04 28.35 -5.81
C THR A 123 -0.42 28.43 -5.42
N VAL A 124 -0.81 29.49 -4.72
CA VAL A 124 -2.19 29.75 -4.33
C VAL A 124 -2.57 31.16 -4.77
N THR A 125 -3.73 31.29 -5.41
CA THR A 125 -4.36 32.56 -5.74
C THR A 125 -5.76 32.60 -5.13
N THR A 126 -6.17 33.73 -4.57
CA THR A 126 -7.52 33.89 -4.02
C THR A 126 -7.89 35.37 -3.88
N THR A 127 -9.19 35.65 -3.86
CA THR A 127 -9.74 36.96 -3.45
C THR A 127 -10.13 37.01 -1.98
N ILE A 128 -10.05 35.87 -1.28
CA ILE A 128 -10.45 35.74 0.12
C ILE A 128 -9.36 36.33 1.01
N LYS A 129 -9.73 37.15 1.99
CA LYS A 129 -8.81 37.63 3.03
C LYS A 129 -8.49 36.50 4.01
N THR A 130 -7.44 35.74 3.72
CA THR A 130 -6.95 34.63 4.56
C THR A 130 -5.42 34.55 4.52
N GLN A 131 -4.83 33.61 5.25
CA GLN A 131 -3.40 33.30 5.25
C GLN A 131 -3.16 31.91 4.66
N ALA A 132 -2.00 31.72 4.04
CA ALA A 132 -1.56 30.43 3.54
C ALA A 132 -0.16 30.07 4.04
N TRP A 133 0.04 28.78 4.29
CA TRP A 133 1.29 28.21 4.77
C TRP A 133 1.75 27.09 3.84
N LEU A 134 3.04 27.14 3.50
CA LEU A 134 3.72 26.01 2.89
C LEU A 134 4.11 25.03 3.99
N ALA A 135 3.60 23.80 3.90
CA ALA A 135 3.90 22.74 4.84
C ALA A 135 4.53 21.54 4.13
N ASP A 136 5.50 20.93 4.80
CA ASP A 136 6.00 19.60 4.43
C ASP A 136 4.90 18.56 4.70
N LEU A 137 4.10 18.32 3.67
CA LEU A 137 3.02 17.34 3.65
C LEU A 137 3.26 16.38 2.49
N PRO A 138 3.14 15.05 2.72
CA PRO A 138 3.08 14.13 1.59
C PRO A 138 1.74 14.32 0.86
N TYR A 139 1.63 13.77 -0.33
CA TYR A 139 0.36 13.67 -1.05
C TYR A 139 -0.22 12.27 -0.88
N ALA A 140 -1.55 12.15 -0.90
CA ALA A 140 -2.23 10.87 -0.91
C ALA A 140 -3.64 11.03 -1.47
N TYR A 141 -3.94 10.32 -2.56
CA TYR A 141 -5.26 10.31 -3.17
C TYR A 141 -6.17 9.16 -2.67
N GLU A 142 -5.64 8.25 -1.85
CA GLU A 142 -6.39 7.16 -1.24
C GLU A 142 -6.23 7.17 0.28
N THR A 143 -7.26 6.76 1.01
CA THR A 143 -7.21 6.63 2.48
C THR A 143 -6.46 5.39 2.96
N GLU A 144 -6.23 4.42 2.07
CA GLU A 144 -5.48 3.18 2.30
C GLU A 144 -4.07 3.29 1.70
N ASN A 145 -3.33 4.32 2.15
CA ASN A 145 -1.94 4.59 1.78
C ASN A 145 -1.17 5.14 3.00
N ARG A 146 0.09 4.75 3.18
CA ARG A 146 0.95 5.25 4.28
C ARG A 146 1.05 6.77 4.31
N ASN A 147 1.18 7.42 3.15
CA ASN A 147 1.25 8.87 3.04
C ASN A 147 0.00 9.57 3.57
N PHE A 148 -1.18 8.96 3.41
CA PHE A 148 -2.41 9.49 4.01
C PHE A 148 -2.36 9.44 5.53
N LYS A 149 -1.86 8.34 6.11
CA LYS A 149 -1.63 8.22 7.56
C LYS A 149 -0.62 9.27 8.04
N THR A 150 0.52 9.42 7.34
CA THR A 150 1.53 10.43 7.64
C THR A 150 0.99 11.86 7.57
N LEU A 151 0.13 12.14 6.57
CA LEU A 151 -0.56 13.42 6.44
C LEU A 151 -1.44 13.68 7.67
N LEU A 152 -2.32 12.74 8.04
CA LEU A 152 -3.18 12.87 9.22
C LEU A 152 -2.38 13.06 10.51
N THR A 153 -1.32 12.27 10.71
CA THR A 153 -0.44 12.39 11.87
C THR A 153 0.22 13.77 11.90
N THR A 154 0.71 14.26 10.77
CA THR A 154 1.34 15.59 10.68
C THR A 154 0.35 16.70 11.01
N LEU A 155 -0.87 16.65 10.46
CA LEU A 155 -1.91 17.65 10.77
C LEU A 155 -2.32 17.59 12.25
N ASN A 156 -2.44 16.40 12.83
CA ASN A 156 -2.76 16.22 14.25
C ASN A 156 -1.65 16.78 15.16
N THR A 157 -0.40 16.38 14.94
CA THR A 157 0.73 16.81 15.77
C THR A 157 0.97 18.31 15.68
N ARG A 158 0.79 18.93 14.51
CA ARG A 158 1.08 20.35 14.31
C ARG A 158 -0.10 21.28 14.61
N MET A 159 -1.34 20.83 14.38
CA MET A 159 -2.54 21.68 14.41
C MET A 159 -3.73 21.06 15.17
N GLY A 160 -3.54 19.94 15.86
CA GLY A 160 -4.61 19.27 16.62
C GLY A 160 -5.75 18.69 15.76
N VAL A 161 -5.53 18.54 14.45
CA VAL A 161 -6.52 17.98 13.51
C VAL A 161 -6.67 16.47 13.76
N LYS A 162 -7.76 16.07 14.40
CA LYS A 162 -8.06 14.64 14.69
C LYS A 162 -8.84 13.94 13.58
N LYS A 163 -9.47 14.70 12.69
CA LYS A 163 -10.29 14.19 11.58
C LYS A 163 -10.28 15.13 10.38
N ILE A 164 -10.60 14.57 9.23
CA ILE A 164 -10.90 15.27 7.98
C ILE A 164 -12.39 15.17 7.74
N ASP A 165 -13.06 16.30 7.51
CA ASP A 165 -14.51 16.36 7.29
C ASP A 165 -14.88 16.22 5.82
N VAL A 166 -13.97 16.59 4.91
CA VAL A 166 -14.14 16.42 3.47
C VAL A 166 -12.85 15.94 2.85
N PHE A 167 -12.87 14.82 2.13
CA PHE A 167 -11.72 14.32 1.38
C PHE A 167 -12.02 14.21 -0.11
N ARG A 168 -11.22 14.88 -0.95
CA ARG A 168 -11.24 14.77 -2.40
C ARG A 168 -9.87 14.28 -2.87
N GLY A 169 -9.73 12.96 -2.94
CA GLY A 169 -8.54 12.27 -3.43
C GLY A 169 -8.73 11.77 -4.86
N SER A 170 -7.77 12.03 -5.74
CA SER A 170 -7.74 11.45 -7.10
C SER A 170 -6.32 11.43 -7.67
N TYR A 171 -5.99 10.45 -8.52
CA TYR A 171 -4.70 10.46 -9.24
C TYR A 171 -4.57 11.74 -10.07
N ALA A 172 -5.51 11.99 -11.00
CA ALA A 172 -5.63 13.23 -11.74
C ALA A 172 -6.71 14.12 -11.10
N ILE A 173 -6.31 15.25 -10.52
CA ILE A 173 -7.22 16.18 -9.84
C ILE A 173 -8.02 16.97 -10.88
N PRO A 174 -9.37 16.96 -10.83
CA PRO A 174 -10.20 17.71 -11.77
C PRO A 174 -9.87 19.21 -11.81
N ALA A 175 -10.02 19.82 -12.98
CA ALA A 175 -9.80 21.25 -13.20
C ALA A 175 -10.61 22.16 -12.26
N ALA A 176 -11.76 21.68 -11.78
CA ALA A 176 -12.60 22.37 -10.83
C ALA A 176 -13.20 21.39 -9.82
N LEU A 177 -13.26 21.82 -8.55
CA LEU A 177 -13.85 21.09 -7.43
C LEU A 177 -14.82 22.01 -6.69
N SER A 178 -15.90 21.44 -6.16
CA SER A 178 -16.86 22.15 -5.31
C SER A 178 -17.03 21.44 -3.97
N ILE A 179 -16.92 22.21 -2.89
CA ILE A 179 -17.06 21.76 -1.51
C ILE A 179 -18.33 22.38 -0.94
N ASN A 180 -19.45 21.67 -1.12
CA ASN A 180 -20.79 22.16 -0.76
C ASN A 180 -21.35 21.47 0.49
N SER A 181 -20.83 20.29 0.84
CA SER A 181 -21.28 19.46 1.97
C SER A 181 -20.10 18.75 2.64
N MET A 182 -20.27 18.39 3.91
CA MET A 182 -19.37 17.45 4.59
C MET A 182 -19.54 16.05 4.02
N ASP A 183 -18.49 15.24 4.09
CA ASP A 183 -18.60 13.81 3.85
C ASP A 183 -19.27 13.13 5.07
N PRO A 184 -19.98 12.00 4.88
CA PRO A 184 -20.41 11.19 6.01
C PRO A 184 -19.22 10.80 6.90
N PRO A 185 -19.41 10.64 8.22
CA PRO A 185 -18.34 10.19 9.10
C PRO A 185 -17.73 8.87 8.62
N ARG A 186 -16.41 8.85 8.45
CA ARG A 186 -15.64 7.68 8.02
C ARG A 186 -14.47 7.49 8.96
N ALA A 187 -14.35 6.30 9.56
CA ALA A 187 -13.21 5.97 10.44
C ALA A 187 -11.86 6.22 9.75
N ALA A 188 -11.80 5.93 8.44
CA ALA A 188 -10.63 6.14 7.61
C ALA A 188 -10.15 7.60 7.53
N LEU A 189 -11.00 8.59 7.83
CA LEU A 189 -10.67 10.01 7.81
C LEU A 189 -10.23 10.54 9.18
N THR A 190 -9.94 9.66 10.13
CA THR A 190 -9.50 10.02 11.48
C THR A 190 -8.08 9.50 11.75
N THR A 191 -7.43 10.04 12.77
CA THR A 191 -6.12 9.56 13.23
C THR A 191 -6.18 8.19 13.91
N ALA A 192 -7.37 7.66 14.19
CA ALA A 192 -7.51 6.34 14.78
C ALA A 192 -7.17 5.26 13.75
N ASP A 193 -6.35 4.28 14.16
CA ASP A 193 -6.20 3.05 13.40
C ASP A 193 -7.50 2.22 13.49
N PRO A 194 -7.80 1.37 12.50
CA PRO A 194 -8.92 0.45 12.56
C PRO A 194 -8.91 -0.39 13.83
N ALA A 195 -10.07 -0.47 14.48
CA ALA A 195 -10.21 -1.26 15.70
C ALA A 195 -10.30 -2.76 15.33
N PRO A 196 -9.53 -3.62 16.00
CA PRO A 196 -9.68 -5.06 15.80
C PRO A 196 -11.07 -5.52 16.26
N GLN A 197 -11.61 -6.49 15.55
CA GLN A 197 -12.90 -7.12 15.84
C GLN A 197 -12.68 -8.50 16.46
N LYS A 198 -13.61 -8.91 17.33
CA LYS A 198 -13.54 -10.24 17.95
C LYS A 198 -13.70 -11.32 16.88
N PRO A 199 -12.77 -12.30 16.78
CA PRO A 199 -12.90 -13.40 15.83
C PRO A 199 -14.13 -14.26 16.17
N VAL A 200 -14.79 -14.77 15.12
CA VAL A 200 -15.98 -15.65 15.26
C VAL A 200 -15.57 -17.06 15.70
N THR A 201 -14.35 -17.47 15.35
CA THR A 201 -13.77 -18.78 15.64
C THR A 201 -12.54 -18.63 16.51
N ASP A 202 -12.38 -19.51 17.50
CA ASP A 202 -11.14 -19.58 18.29
C ASP A 202 -10.10 -20.42 17.55
N VAL A 203 -9.25 -19.74 16.78
CA VAL A 203 -8.18 -20.37 16.00
C VAL A 203 -6.85 -20.11 16.68
N GLY A 204 -6.23 -21.18 17.16
CA GLY A 204 -4.87 -21.19 17.68
C GLY A 204 -3.85 -21.63 16.63
N PHE A 205 -2.66 -21.05 16.69
CA PHE A 205 -1.52 -21.41 15.85
C PHE A 205 -0.20 -21.16 16.59
N SER A 206 0.91 -21.61 16.02
CA SER A 206 2.25 -21.44 16.59
C SER A 206 3.14 -20.64 15.66
N LEU A 207 3.86 -19.65 16.20
CA LEU A 207 4.88 -18.91 15.48
C LEU A 207 6.27 -19.38 15.91
N LEU A 208 7.16 -19.58 14.94
CA LEU A 208 8.56 -19.90 15.19
C LEU A 208 9.32 -18.60 15.47
N ALA A 209 9.88 -18.46 16.66
CA ALA A 209 10.74 -17.35 17.03
C ALA A 209 12.17 -17.55 16.47
N THR A 210 12.94 -16.47 16.42
CA THR A 210 14.32 -16.48 15.92
C THR A 210 15.25 -17.41 16.70
N ASP A 211 14.95 -17.67 17.98
CA ASP A 211 15.68 -18.63 18.83
C ASP A 211 15.26 -20.10 18.60
N GLY A 212 14.36 -20.34 17.64
CA GLY A 212 13.81 -21.66 17.31
C GLY A 212 12.69 -22.15 18.24
N SER A 213 12.31 -21.37 19.26
CA SER A 213 11.16 -21.71 20.10
C SER A 213 9.85 -21.46 19.36
N LYS A 214 8.83 -22.27 19.64
CA LYS A 214 7.47 -22.07 19.13
C LYS A 214 6.61 -21.40 20.20
N VAL A 215 6.00 -20.28 19.84
CA VAL A 215 5.10 -19.53 20.72
C VAL A 215 3.68 -19.74 20.26
N ARG A 216 2.77 -20.03 21.19
CA ARG A 216 1.35 -20.17 20.87
C ARG A 216 0.68 -18.80 20.75
N TRP A 217 -0.07 -18.65 19.67
CA TRP A 217 -0.86 -17.48 19.33
C TRP A 217 -2.31 -17.88 19.05
N THR A 218 -3.19 -16.88 19.12
CA THR A 218 -4.56 -16.96 18.61
C THR A 218 -4.80 -15.76 17.70
N LEU A 219 -5.98 -15.72 17.05
CA LEU A 219 -6.39 -14.55 16.27
C LEU A 219 -6.47 -13.25 17.08
N SER A 220 -6.59 -13.34 18.41
CA SER A 220 -6.67 -12.19 19.31
C SER A 220 -5.31 -11.78 19.89
N GLY A 221 -4.20 -12.42 19.49
CA GLY A 221 -2.86 -12.13 19.99
C GLY A 221 -2.17 -13.34 20.65
N PRO A 222 -1.07 -13.13 21.38
CA PRO A 222 -0.31 -14.22 21.99
C PRO A 222 -1.10 -14.87 23.14
N ALA A 223 -1.01 -16.19 23.27
CA ALA A 223 -1.69 -16.94 24.34
C ALA A 223 -0.96 -16.88 25.71
N GLY A 224 -0.21 -15.80 25.96
CA GLY A 224 0.67 -15.61 27.12
C GLY A 224 1.67 -14.47 26.90
N HIS A 225 2.75 -14.43 27.70
CA HIS A 225 3.85 -13.48 27.49
C HIS A 225 4.61 -13.84 26.19
N ALA A 226 4.70 -12.88 25.26
CA ALA A 226 5.28 -13.06 23.95
C ALA A 226 6.46 -12.11 23.68
N ASP A 227 7.33 -11.94 24.68
CA ASP A 227 8.61 -11.24 24.53
C ASP A 227 9.59 -12.12 23.73
N LYS A 228 9.24 -12.33 22.46
CA LYS A 228 9.98 -13.11 21.48
C LYS A 228 10.09 -12.30 20.20
N THR A 229 11.23 -12.49 19.54
CA THR A 229 11.48 -11.94 18.22
C THR A 229 11.12 -12.99 17.18
N TYR A 230 10.36 -12.59 16.18
CA TYR A 230 9.93 -13.44 15.08
C TYR A 230 10.64 -13.00 13.78
N PRO A 231 11.10 -13.94 12.95
CA PRO A 231 11.68 -13.61 11.66
C PRO A 231 10.60 -13.24 10.65
N GLU A 232 10.90 -12.33 9.72
CA GLU A 232 10.04 -11.97 8.58
C GLU A 232 10.18 -12.99 7.43
N GLY A 233 9.96 -14.27 7.77
CA GLY A 233 10.17 -15.44 6.90
C GLY A 233 11.58 -16.01 6.97
N LYS A 234 11.94 -16.87 6.01
CA LYS A 234 13.28 -17.47 5.84
C LYS A 234 13.76 -18.37 6.98
N LEU A 235 12.86 -18.80 7.86
CA LEU A 235 13.14 -19.78 8.92
C LEU A 235 11.96 -20.74 9.04
N THR A 236 12.25 -22.05 9.08
CA THR A 236 11.24 -23.07 9.37
C THR A 236 11.84 -24.21 10.19
N ALA A 237 10.97 -25.02 10.79
CA ALA A 237 11.34 -26.12 11.65
C ALA A 237 10.24 -27.20 11.66
N PRO A 238 10.60 -28.48 11.92
CA PRO A 238 9.61 -29.53 12.17
C PRO A 238 8.80 -29.25 13.45
N GLU A 239 7.80 -30.09 13.72
CA GLU A 239 6.94 -29.90 14.90
C GLU A 239 7.72 -29.92 16.22
N ALA A 240 8.70 -30.82 16.32
CA ALA A 240 9.63 -30.92 17.44
C ALA A 240 10.58 -29.70 17.59
N GLY A 241 10.56 -28.74 16.66
CA GLY A 241 11.34 -27.50 16.70
C GLY A 241 12.77 -27.60 16.19
N ARG A 242 13.31 -28.81 15.95
CA ARG A 242 14.68 -29.02 15.45
C ARG A 242 14.80 -30.19 14.46
N PRO A 243 15.73 -30.12 13.50
CA PRO A 243 16.68 -29.03 13.25
C PRO A 243 16.01 -27.79 12.64
N LEU A 244 16.69 -26.64 12.70
CA LEU A 244 16.24 -25.40 12.08
C LEU A 244 16.72 -25.34 10.64
N TYR A 245 15.85 -24.88 9.75
CA TYR A 245 16.18 -24.64 8.34
C TYR A 245 15.99 -23.18 8.03
N ARG A 246 16.97 -22.57 7.37
CA ARG A 246 16.95 -21.14 7.06
C ARG A 246 17.48 -20.85 5.66
N LEU A 247 17.09 -19.71 5.12
CA LEU A 247 17.60 -19.23 3.85
C LEU A 247 18.66 -18.15 4.09
N SER A 248 19.84 -18.35 3.50
CA SER A 248 20.97 -17.42 3.53
C SER A 248 21.35 -17.10 2.10
N SER A 249 21.15 -15.85 1.67
CA SER A 249 21.38 -15.34 0.31
C SER A 249 20.83 -16.24 -0.81
N ASP A 250 21.62 -17.23 -1.25
CA ASP A 250 21.39 -18.14 -2.37
C ASP A 250 21.35 -19.63 -1.98
N GLN A 251 21.27 -19.95 -0.67
CA GLN A 251 21.34 -21.33 -0.19
C GLN A 251 20.31 -21.64 0.90
N LEU A 252 19.92 -22.92 0.95
CA LEU A 252 19.24 -23.52 2.09
C LEU A 252 20.30 -23.99 3.08
N GLU A 253 20.16 -23.61 4.34
CA GLU A 253 21.05 -24.05 5.41
C GLU A 253 20.27 -24.84 6.46
N VAL A 254 20.94 -25.79 7.11
CA VAL A 254 20.42 -26.54 8.27
C VAL A 254 21.31 -26.31 9.49
N ALA A 255 20.69 -26.07 10.65
CA ALA A 255 21.38 -25.92 11.91
C ALA A 255 20.69 -26.75 13.00
N ASP A 256 21.48 -27.55 13.74
CA ASP A 256 20.95 -28.35 14.84
C ASP A 256 20.59 -27.50 16.08
N SER A 257 21.02 -26.23 16.10
CA SER A 257 20.67 -25.26 17.14
C SER A 257 20.61 -23.82 16.63
N ALA A 258 19.86 -22.96 17.32
CA ALA A 258 19.63 -21.56 16.91
C ALA A 258 20.90 -20.69 16.86
N GLY A 259 21.97 -21.08 17.58
CA GLY A 259 23.28 -20.43 17.54
C GLY A 259 24.39 -21.32 16.95
N GLY A 260 24.05 -22.50 16.44
CA GLY A 260 25.04 -23.44 15.91
C GLY A 260 25.52 -23.06 14.52
N SER A 261 26.69 -23.57 14.14
CA SER A 261 27.16 -23.51 12.75
C SER A 261 26.13 -24.15 11.84
N ALA A 262 25.67 -23.41 10.84
CA ALA A 262 24.75 -23.94 9.85
C ALA A 262 25.53 -24.60 8.71
N THR A 263 25.01 -25.71 8.21
CA THR A 263 25.56 -26.41 7.05
C THR A 263 24.73 -26.06 5.83
N ALA A 264 25.39 -25.56 4.79
CA ALA A 264 24.78 -25.31 3.49
C ALA A 264 24.37 -26.62 2.81
N ILE A 265 23.19 -26.62 2.20
CA ILE A 265 22.66 -27.71 1.39
C ILE A 265 22.83 -27.33 -0.08
N THR A 266 23.75 -27.99 -0.76
CA THR A 266 24.06 -27.71 -2.17
C THR A 266 22.91 -28.12 -3.09
N LEU A 267 22.54 -27.24 -4.02
CA LEU A 267 21.61 -27.56 -5.10
C LEU A 267 22.28 -28.47 -6.15
N PRO A 268 21.55 -29.45 -6.73
CA PRO A 268 22.06 -30.24 -7.83
C PRO A 268 22.36 -29.34 -9.05
N PRO A 269 23.35 -29.69 -9.90
CA PRO A 269 23.72 -28.85 -11.05
C PRO A 269 22.60 -28.61 -12.07
N ASN A 270 21.60 -29.48 -12.12
CA ASN A 270 20.45 -29.38 -13.01
C ASN A 270 19.28 -28.56 -12.41
N PHE A 271 19.43 -28.04 -11.20
CA PHE A 271 18.43 -27.17 -10.58
C PHE A 271 18.74 -25.71 -10.93
N PRO A 272 17.72 -24.87 -11.16
CA PRO A 272 17.89 -23.43 -11.19
C PRO A 272 18.53 -22.96 -9.88
N ARG A 273 19.48 -22.03 -9.97
CA ARG A 273 20.04 -21.38 -8.77
C ARG A 273 18.97 -20.50 -8.14
N PHE A 274 19.04 -20.33 -6.82
CA PHE A 274 18.24 -19.32 -6.16
C PHE A 274 18.63 -17.95 -6.70
N SER A 275 17.70 -17.26 -7.36
CA SER A 275 17.91 -15.87 -7.74
C SER A 275 17.74 -15.00 -6.49
N TRP A 276 16.56 -15.07 -5.87
CA TRP A 276 16.29 -14.43 -4.58
C TRP A 276 15.42 -15.36 -3.73
N ALA A 277 16.03 -16.10 -2.81
CA ALA A 277 15.28 -17.00 -1.93
C ALA A 277 14.39 -16.19 -0.96
N MET A 278 13.07 -16.42 -1.00
CA MET A 278 12.09 -15.57 -0.35
C MET A 278 11.63 -16.09 1.00
N ASP A 279 11.19 -17.35 1.02
CA ASP A 279 10.66 -18.00 2.21
C ASP A 279 10.68 -19.52 2.06
N LEU A 280 10.40 -20.22 3.16
CA LEU A 280 10.30 -21.66 3.19
C LEU A 280 9.25 -22.17 4.19
N ALA A 281 8.66 -23.33 3.89
CA ALA A 281 7.71 -24.02 4.75
C ALA A 281 8.12 -25.47 4.98
N TYR A 282 7.90 -25.97 6.21
CA TYR A 282 8.07 -27.37 6.55
C TYR A 282 6.73 -28.11 6.44
N ASP A 283 6.67 -29.07 5.51
CA ASP A 283 5.61 -30.08 5.43
C ASP A 283 5.96 -31.23 6.37
N ASP A 284 5.29 -31.24 7.52
CA ASP A 284 5.47 -32.22 8.58
C ASP A 284 4.80 -33.58 8.32
N LYS A 285 3.97 -33.67 7.28
CA LYS A 285 3.37 -34.94 6.83
C LYS A 285 4.37 -35.73 6.01
N ARG A 286 5.16 -35.05 5.17
CA ARG A 286 6.12 -35.67 4.24
C ARG A 286 7.58 -35.48 4.64
N ASN A 287 7.88 -34.66 5.65
CA ASN A 287 9.24 -34.20 5.98
C ASN A 287 9.88 -33.48 4.79
N ILE A 288 9.11 -32.61 4.13
CA ILE A 288 9.58 -31.84 2.97
C ILE A 288 9.76 -30.38 3.38
N ILE A 289 10.87 -29.78 2.98
CA ILE A 289 11.06 -28.34 3.02
C ILE A 289 10.81 -27.80 1.62
N SER A 290 9.83 -26.92 1.54
CA SER A 290 9.51 -26.21 0.31
C SER A 290 10.11 -24.81 0.37
N VAL A 291 10.90 -24.43 -0.62
CA VAL A 291 11.56 -23.12 -0.73
C VAL A 291 10.98 -22.39 -1.93
N ILE A 292 10.64 -21.11 -1.78
CA ILE A 292 10.23 -20.24 -2.89
C ILE A 292 11.31 -19.21 -3.19
N SER A 293 11.56 -18.95 -4.48
CA SER A 293 12.43 -17.87 -4.94
C SER A 293 11.71 -16.91 -5.89
N LEU A 294 12.07 -15.62 -5.84
CA LEU A 294 11.66 -14.62 -6.84
C LEU A 294 12.77 -14.33 -7.85
N GLY A 295 12.42 -13.57 -8.89
CA GLY A 295 13.35 -13.01 -9.87
C GLY A 295 13.36 -13.82 -11.17
N GLY A 296 12.97 -13.17 -12.28
CA GLY A 296 12.68 -13.88 -13.52
C GLY A 296 11.41 -14.74 -13.37
N GLU A 297 11.52 -16.04 -13.64
CA GLU A 297 10.40 -16.98 -13.62
C GLU A 297 9.87 -17.32 -12.22
N GLY A 298 10.74 -17.28 -11.21
CA GLY A 298 10.44 -17.77 -9.87
C GLY A 298 10.23 -19.29 -9.79
N PHE A 299 10.60 -19.91 -8.68
CA PHE A 299 10.54 -21.38 -8.53
C PHE A 299 10.13 -21.81 -7.11
N LEU A 300 9.44 -22.95 -7.03
CA LEU A 300 9.19 -23.72 -5.81
C LEU A 300 10.08 -24.97 -5.82
N TYR A 301 11.02 -25.06 -4.88
CA TYR A 301 11.93 -26.20 -4.73
C TYR A 301 11.46 -27.08 -3.58
N ARG A 302 11.65 -28.39 -3.69
CA ARG A 302 11.31 -29.34 -2.62
C ARG A 302 12.51 -30.16 -2.19
N PHE A 303 12.77 -30.18 -0.89
CA PHE A 303 13.88 -30.90 -0.27
C PHE A 303 13.34 -31.90 0.75
N ASP A 304 13.72 -33.17 0.62
CA ASP A 304 13.43 -34.20 1.61
C ASP A 304 14.35 -34.03 2.81
N ALA A 305 13.79 -33.54 3.92
CA ALA A 305 14.51 -33.26 5.14
C ALA A 305 15.09 -34.51 5.80
N LYS A 306 14.43 -35.66 5.63
CA LYS A 306 14.83 -36.94 6.24
C LYS A 306 15.93 -37.60 5.42
N ALA A 307 15.74 -37.73 4.11
CA ALA A 307 16.74 -38.30 3.19
C ALA A 307 17.87 -37.32 2.85
N ARG A 308 17.73 -36.05 3.25
CA ARG A 308 18.67 -34.95 2.98
C ARG A 308 19.01 -34.80 1.50
N ARG A 309 18.00 -34.82 0.64
CA ARG A 309 18.17 -34.68 -0.82
C ARG A 309 17.09 -33.80 -1.43
N TRP A 310 17.45 -33.08 -2.49
CA TRP A 310 16.48 -32.37 -3.32
C TRP A 310 15.60 -33.38 -4.07
N LEU A 311 14.31 -33.08 -4.14
CA LEU A 311 13.31 -33.90 -4.82
C LEU A 311 13.07 -33.38 -6.22
N ASP A 312 12.65 -32.12 -6.33
CA ASP A 312 12.38 -31.44 -7.59
C ASP A 312 12.29 -29.91 -7.40
N PHE A 313 12.00 -29.22 -8.50
CA PHE A 313 11.62 -27.82 -8.54
C PHE A 313 10.47 -27.62 -9.53
N ARG A 314 9.73 -26.52 -9.37
CA ARG A 314 8.58 -26.17 -10.19
C ARG A 314 8.61 -24.70 -10.51
N SER A 315 8.34 -24.37 -11.76
CA SER A 315 8.11 -22.99 -12.19
C SER A 315 6.93 -22.39 -11.42
N LEU A 316 7.08 -21.14 -10.98
CA LEU A 316 5.96 -20.33 -10.47
C LEU A 316 5.29 -19.50 -11.57
N ASN A 317 5.70 -19.68 -12.83
CA ASN A 317 5.15 -19.00 -14.00
C ASN A 317 5.09 -17.46 -13.84
N ASN A 318 6.20 -16.88 -13.37
CA ASN A 318 6.34 -15.45 -13.07
C ASN A 318 5.40 -14.92 -11.97
N ILE A 319 4.87 -15.78 -11.09
CA ILE A 319 4.16 -15.35 -9.89
C ILE A 319 5.19 -15.16 -8.76
N ASP A 320 5.37 -13.91 -8.34
CA ASP A 320 6.27 -13.58 -7.23
C ASP A 320 5.60 -13.87 -5.89
N LEU A 321 6.21 -14.76 -5.11
CA LEU A 321 5.75 -15.16 -3.78
C LEU A 321 6.64 -14.55 -2.70
N PHE A 322 6.01 -13.98 -1.68
CA PHE A 322 6.66 -13.31 -0.56
C PHE A 322 6.75 -14.16 0.69
N SER A 323 5.76 -15.02 0.93
CA SER A 323 5.71 -15.89 2.10
C SER A 323 5.05 -17.22 1.76
N LEU A 324 5.41 -18.28 2.49
CA LEU A 324 4.92 -19.64 2.28
C LEU A 324 4.67 -20.33 3.62
N ALA A 325 3.51 -20.96 3.78
CA ALA A 325 3.21 -21.80 4.93
C ALA A 325 2.53 -23.11 4.50
N TYR A 326 2.73 -24.18 5.26
CA TYR A 326 2.08 -25.46 5.03
C TYR A 326 0.85 -25.60 5.95
N ASP A 327 -0.27 -25.98 5.37
CA ASP A 327 -1.55 -26.25 6.01
C ASP A 327 -1.75 -27.76 6.13
N ARG A 328 -1.38 -28.33 7.28
CA ARG A 328 -1.48 -29.76 7.54
C ARG A 328 -2.91 -30.29 7.44
N LYS A 329 -3.92 -29.49 7.80
CA LYS A 329 -5.32 -29.93 7.83
C LYS A 329 -5.87 -30.17 6.43
N MET A 330 -5.50 -29.31 5.48
CA MET A 330 -5.97 -29.39 4.09
C MET A 330 -4.92 -29.97 3.14
N ASP A 331 -3.75 -30.37 3.65
CA ASP A 331 -2.67 -30.97 2.90
C ASP A 331 -2.24 -30.12 1.68
N ARG A 332 -1.96 -28.85 1.95
CA ARG A 332 -1.64 -27.82 0.95
C ARG A 332 -0.66 -26.80 1.50
N TYR A 333 -0.01 -26.06 0.62
CA TYR A 333 0.65 -24.81 0.97
C TYR A 333 -0.28 -23.62 0.67
N VAL A 334 -0.09 -22.57 1.45
CA VAL A 334 -0.67 -21.25 1.23
C VAL A 334 0.48 -20.26 1.10
N ALA A 335 0.47 -19.46 0.04
CA ALA A 335 1.48 -18.45 -0.21
C ALA A 335 0.88 -17.05 -0.34
N TRP A 336 1.62 -16.04 0.08
CA TRP A 336 1.30 -14.62 -0.10
C TRP A 336 2.03 -14.09 -1.33
N THR A 337 1.33 -13.52 -2.30
CA THR A 337 1.93 -12.98 -3.53
C THR A 337 2.33 -11.52 -3.38
N ASP A 338 3.19 -11.01 -4.27
CA ASP A 338 3.53 -9.59 -4.40
C ASP A 338 2.35 -8.70 -4.88
N GLN A 339 1.31 -9.32 -5.44
CA GLN A 339 0.07 -8.69 -5.89
C GLN A 339 -1.05 -8.70 -4.82
N GLY A 340 -0.78 -9.16 -3.60
CA GLY A 340 -1.78 -9.08 -2.52
C GLY A 340 -2.83 -10.20 -2.54
N SER A 341 -2.44 -11.37 -3.06
CA SER A 341 -3.29 -12.55 -3.12
C SER A 341 -2.77 -13.69 -2.25
N LEU A 342 -3.69 -14.57 -1.85
CA LEU A 342 -3.34 -15.91 -1.38
C LEU A 342 -3.33 -16.88 -2.56
N LEU A 343 -2.20 -17.56 -2.79
CA LEU A 343 -2.07 -18.67 -3.73
C LEU A 343 -2.12 -19.99 -2.96
N PHE A 344 -3.00 -20.90 -3.39
CA PHE A 344 -3.12 -22.25 -2.85
C PHE A 344 -2.37 -23.23 -3.73
N ILE A 345 -1.55 -24.08 -3.12
CA ILE A 345 -0.71 -25.07 -3.81
C ILE A 345 -0.91 -26.42 -3.12
N SER A 346 -1.14 -27.51 -3.84
CA SER A 346 -1.28 -28.83 -3.22
C SER A 346 -0.01 -29.26 -2.46
N GLY A 347 -0.10 -30.23 -1.55
CA GLY A 347 1.09 -30.83 -0.90
C GLY A 347 2.12 -31.39 -1.90
N ASP A 348 1.67 -31.74 -3.12
CA ASP A 348 2.56 -32.16 -4.20
C ASP A 348 3.18 -31.00 -5.01
N GLY A 349 2.85 -29.75 -4.70
CA GLY A 349 3.40 -28.56 -5.35
C GLY A 349 2.64 -28.09 -6.60
N ASN A 350 1.39 -28.53 -6.83
CA ASN A 350 0.58 -28.05 -7.95
C ASN A 350 -0.24 -26.83 -7.54
N ALA A 351 -0.28 -25.77 -8.35
CA ALA A 351 -1.18 -24.63 -8.09
C ALA A 351 -2.65 -25.08 -8.15
N GLN A 352 -3.45 -24.65 -7.17
CA GLN A 352 -4.88 -24.98 -7.03
C GLN A 352 -5.80 -23.78 -7.28
N GLY A 353 -5.28 -22.55 -7.16
CA GLY A 353 -6.03 -21.32 -7.41
C GLY A 353 -5.56 -20.18 -6.50
N SER A 354 -6.09 -18.97 -6.72
CA SER A 354 -5.74 -17.78 -5.94
C SER A 354 -6.97 -17.00 -5.46
N LYS A 355 -6.76 -16.15 -4.45
CA LYS A 355 -7.76 -15.23 -3.89
C LYS A 355 -7.13 -13.87 -3.63
N GLU A 356 -7.60 -12.84 -4.33
CA GLU A 356 -7.23 -11.45 -4.07
C GLU A 356 -7.88 -10.96 -2.77
N ILE A 357 -7.07 -10.55 -1.80
CA ILE A 357 -7.59 -10.15 -0.48
C ILE A 357 -6.97 -8.86 0.08
N ALA A 358 -5.86 -8.37 -0.46
CA ALA A 358 -5.15 -7.21 0.12
C ALA A 358 -6.04 -5.96 0.28
N SER A 359 -6.90 -5.67 -0.71
CA SER A 359 -7.84 -4.54 -0.68
C SER A 359 -8.92 -4.67 0.41
N ARG A 360 -9.10 -5.87 0.95
CA ARG A 360 -10.08 -6.20 2.00
C ARG A 360 -9.44 -6.31 3.40
N LEU A 361 -8.11 -6.26 3.50
CA LEU A 361 -7.39 -6.24 4.77
C LEU A 361 -7.46 -4.83 5.34
N GLU A 362 -8.39 -4.57 6.26
CA GLU A 362 -8.62 -3.24 6.81
C GLU A 362 -7.33 -2.62 7.38
N GLY A 363 -6.99 -1.42 6.89
CA GLY A 363 -5.79 -0.68 7.27
C GLY A 363 -4.47 -1.23 6.73
N PHE A 364 -4.46 -2.28 5.92
CA PHE A 364 -3.24 -2.84 5.32
C PHE A 364 -2.59 -1.87 4.34
N GLY A 365 -3.38 -1.14 3.54
CA GLY A 365 -2.84 -0.16 2.60
C GLY A 365 -2.11 0.99 3.29
N ARG A 366 -2.43 1.27 4.57
CA ARG A 366 -1.73 2.28 5.39
C ARG A 366 -0.32 1.87 5.81
N LEU A 367 0.09 0.63 5.57
CA LEU A 367 1.41 0.12 5.96
C LEU A 367 2.50 0.49 4.96
N TYR A 368 2.17 0.90 3.73
CA TYR A 368 3.14 1.19 2.67
C TYR A 368 2.63 2.29 1.72
N ASP A 369 3.54 2.88 0.96
CA ASP A 369 3.18 3.81 -0.12
C ASP A 369 2.88 3.03 -1.41
N ARG A 370 1.60 2.84 -1.70
CA ARG A 370 1.16 2.07 -2.88
C ARG A 370 1.65 2.74 -4.16
N GLY A 371 2.38 1.98 -4.98
CA GLY A 371 2.94 2.44 -6.26
C GLY A 371 4.40 2.88 -6.18
N ASN A 372 4.89 3.25 -4.99
CA ASN A 372 6.28 3.70 -4.78
C ASN A 372 7.09 2.73 -3.90
N GLU A 373 6.42 1.94 -3.08
CA GLU A 373 7.03 0.94 -2.21
C GLU A 373 6.54 -0.48 -2.55
N ARG A 374 7.38 -1.46 -2.22
CA ARG A 374 6.96 -2.86 -2.26
C ARG A 374 5.91 -3.11 -1.19
N MET A 375 4.91 -3.92 -1.56
CA MET A 375 3.88 -4.35 -0.62
C MET A 375 4.52 -5.09 0.57
N PRO A 376 4.03 -4.90 1.81
CA PRO A 376 4.51 -5.62 2.96
C PRO A 376 4.34 -7.14 2.83
N ARG A 377 5.31 -7.86 3.36
CA ARG A 377 5.22 -9.31 3.56
C ARG A 377 4.24 -9.62 4.70
N LEU A 378 3.56 -10.75 4.58
CA LEU A 378 2.68 -11.27 5.63
C LEU A 378 3.11 -12.69 5.98
N THR A 379 3.42 -12.94 7.25
CA THR A 379 3.59 -14.32 7.74
C THR A 379 2.23 -14.99 7.75
N LEU A 380 2.18 -16.24 7.30
CA LEU A 380 0.94 -17.01 7.20
C LEU A 380 0.91 -18.11 8.25
N ALA A 381 -0.23 -18.29 8.90
CA ALA A 381 -0.51 -19.44 9.77
C ALA A 381 -1.86 -20.05 9.38
N PRO A 382 -1.89 -20.93 8.35
CA PRO A 382 -3.10 -21.60 7.93
C PRO A 382 -3.50 -22.71 8.92
N ASN A 383 -4.80 -22.88 9.10
CA ASN A 383 -5.41 -23.90 9.96
C ASN A 383 -6.70 -24.42 9.31
N GLY A 384 -6.56 -25.03 8.14
CA GLY A 384 -7.69 -25.44 7.31
C GLY A 384 -8.33 -24.26 6.57
N ASP A 385 -9.63 -24.06 6.75
CA ASP A 385 -10.35 -22.93 6.12
C ASP A 385 -10.01 -21.58 6.78
N ASP A 386 -9.42 -21.58 7.97
CA ASP A 386 -9.05 -20.36 8.69
C ASP A 386 -7.56 -20.08 8.52
N ILE A 387 -7.23 -18.87 8.06
CA ILE A 387 -5.86 -18.44 7.80
C ILE A 387 -5.61 -17.15 8.57
N ALA A 388 -4.64 -17.18 9.48
CA ALA A 388 -4.12 -15.96 10.09
C ALA A 388 -3.05 -15.35 9.17
N LEU A 389 -3.19 -14.08 8.86
CA LEU A 389 -2.19 -13.27 8.16
C LEU A 389 -1.60 -12.27 9.14
N LEU A 390 -0.28 -12.32 9.30
CA LEU A 390 0.42 -11.55 10.32
C LEU A 390 1.34 -10.54 9.67
N TYR A 391 1.16 -9.26 10.03
CA TYR A 391 2.15 -8.24 9.71
C TYR A 391 3.14 -8.14 10.87
N LEU A 392 4.41 -8.37 10.55
CA LEU A 392 5.53 -8.28 11.47
C LEU A 392 6.30 -7.00 11.17
N GLN A 393 6.79 -6.33 12.21
CA GLN A 393 7.68 -5.19 12.08
C GLN A 393 8.67 -5.17 13.24
N GLY A 394 9.97 -5.12 12.93
CA GLY A 394 11.02 -5.12 13.96
C GLY A 394 11.01 -6.40 14.80
N GLY A 395 10.57 -7.52 14.20
CA GLY A 395 10.48 -8.81 14.87
C GLY A 395 9.29 -8.99 15.82
N SER A 396 8.33 -8.07 15.86
CA SER A 396 7.08 -8.23 16.63
C SER A 396 5.87 -8.29 15.71
N VAL A 397 4.86 -9.07 16.08
CA VAL A 397 3.55 -9.06 15.41
C VAL A 397 2.86 -7.73 15.71
N LYS A 398 2.52 -6.98 14.68
CA LYS A 398 1.83 -5.70 14.79
C LYS A 398 0.34 -5.81 14.49
N ARG A 399 -0.03 -6.70 13.56
CA ARG A 399 -1.43 -6.94 13.17
C ARG A 399 -1.67 -8.39 12.84
N ILE A 400 -2.89 -8.85 13.10
CA ILE A 400 -3.39 -10.14 12.61
C ILE A 400 -4.71 -9.89 11.90
N TRP A 401 -4.80 -10.35 10.66
CA TRP A 401 -6.07 -10.53 9.97
C TRP A 401 -6.44 -12.00 9.92
N HIS A 402 -7.71 -12.30 10.11
CA HIS A 402 -8.30 -13.60 9.88
C HIS A 402 -8.94 -13.62 8.50
N TYR A 403 -8.55 -14.57 7.66
CA TYR A 403 -9.24 -14.91 6.43
C TYR A 403 -9.89 -16.29 6.56
N ASN A 404 -11.20 -16.38 6.29
CA ASN A 404 -11.90 -17.65 6.21
C ASN A 404 -12.19 -17.99 4.75
N VAL A 405 -11.55 -19.04 4.23
CA VAL A 405 -11.60 -19.46 2.82
C VAL A 405 -13.02 -19.83 2.38
N LYS A 406 -13.77 -20.53 3.24
CA LYS A 406 -15.11 -21.04 2.91
C LYS A 406 -16.15 -19.91 2.77
N THR A 407 -16.11 -18.94 3.68
CA THR A 407 -17.06 -17.80 3.67
C THR A 407 -16.54 -16.62 2.87
N ASP A 408 -15.29 -16.67 2.43
CA ASP A 408 -14.57 -15.59 1.78
C ASP A 408 -14.68 -14.28 2.56
N LYS A 409 -14.43 -14.32 3.88
CA LYS A 409 -14.48 -13.15 4.78
C LYS A 409 -13.10 -12.85 5.35
N VAL A 410 -12.79 -11.55 5.46
CA VAL A 410 -11.57 -11.03 6.08
C VAL A 410 -11.95 -10.18 7.29
N LEU A 411 -11.18 -10.28 8.37
CA LEU A 411 -11.38 -9.52 9.59
C LEU A 411 -10.04 -9.10 10.19
N LEU A 412 -9.86 -7.84 10.58
CA LEU A 412 -8.75 -7.44 11.45
C LEU A 412 -9.07 -7.88 12.88
N THR A 413 -8.27 -8.75 13.48
CA THR A 413 -8.56 -9.38 14.78
C THR A 413 -7.59 -9.00 15.89
N TYR A 414 -6.43 -8.45 15.53
CA TYR A 414 -5.44 -7.99 16.49
C TYR A 414 -4.67 -6.79 15.94
N THR A 415 -4.42 -5.82 16.81
CA THR A 415 -3.47 -4.72 16.61
C THR A 415 -2.64 -4.60 17.88
N ALA A 416 -1.31 -4.58 17.76
CA ALA A 416 -0.44 -4.30 18.90
C ALA A 416 -0.61 -2.84 19.36
N GLY A 417 -0.72 -2.65 20.67
CA GLY A 417 -0.82 -1.33 21.32
C GLY A 417 0.48 -0.56 21.35
#